data_AF-A0A544QT24-F1
#
_entry.id   AF-A0A544QT24-F1
#
_cell.length_a   1.000
_cell.length_b   1.000
_cell.length_c   1.000
_cell.angle_alpha   90.00
_cell.angle_beta   90.00
_cell.angle_gamma   90.00
#
_symmetry.space_group_name_H-M   'P 1'
#
loop_
_entity.id
_entity.type
_entity.pdbx_description
1 polymer ?
#
loop_
_entity_poly.entity_id
_entity_poly.type
_entity_poly.pdbx_seq_one_letter_code
_entity_poly.pdbx_strand_id
1 'polypeptide(L)'
;MLTFGKLRLDTDFEYRIIREDENDMDIFLDINYRSVDVNASDSKMFHSRIQFPFVRAIILRITKEGYVMTVHMLRDIDLLSAFANFEIDYSHSVISIKNDYEKVIFDRIFDPL
;
A
#
# COMPACT_ATOMS: atom_id res chain seq x y z
N MET A 1 8.19 -4.01 11.74
CA MET A 1 8.09 -4.82 10.50
C MET A 1 7.14 -5.98 10.74
N LEU A 2 6.12 -6.09 9.91
CA LEU A 2 5.05 -7.09 9.93
C LEU A 2 5.18 -7.99 8.70
N THR A 3 4.71 -9.23 8.79
CA THR A 3 4.75 -10.19 7.68
C THR A 3 3.37 -10.79 7.44
N PHE A 4 2.89 -10.72 6.19
CA PHE A 4 1.61 -11.30 5.77
C PHE A 4 1.83 -12.11 4.49
N GLY A 5 1.80 -13.45 4.59
CA GLY A 5 2.25 -14.31 3.50
C GLY A 5 3.69 -13.95 3.10
N LYS A 6 3.88 -13.50 1.86
CA LYS A 6 5.17 -13.01 1.33
C LYS A 6 5.38 -11.50 1.45
N LEU A 7 4.37 -10.74 1.86
CA LEU A 7 4.48 -9.29 2.05
C LEU A 7 5.24 -8.98 3.33
N ARG A 8 6.29 -8.17 3.22
CA ARG A 8 6.93 -7.49 4.36
C ARG A 8 6.45 -6.05 4.40
N LEU A 9 5.73 -5.70 5.45
CA LEU A 9 5.11 -4.38 5.63
C LEU A 9 5.77 -3.65 6.80
N ASP A 10 6.20 -2.41 6.55
CA ASP A 10 6.64 -1.48 7.58
C ASP A 10 5.74 -0.24 7.56
N THR A 11 4.95 -0.04 8.61
CA THR A 11 3.97 1.05 8.64
C THR A 11 3.88 1.71 10.00
N ASP A 12 3.58 3.02 10.00
CA ASP A 12 3.30 3.80 11.23
C ASP A 12 1.80 3.91 11.52
N PHE A 13 0.95 3.31 10.68
CA PHE A 13 -0.49 3.42 10.75
C PHE A 13 -1.11 2.17 11.37
N GLU A 14 -2.27 2.36 12.00
CA GLU A 14 -3.08 1.23 12.44
C GLU A 14 -3.56 0.44 11.21
N TYR A 15 -3.47 -0.89 11.32
CA TYR A 15 -3.90 -1.80 10.27
C TYR A 15 -4.91 -2.81 10.82
N ARG A 16 -5.76 -3.33 9.93
CA ARG A 16 -6.72 -4.41 10.23
C ARG A 16 -6.79 -5.35 9.04
N ILE A 17 -6.87 -6.65 9.30
CA ILE A 17 -7.23 -7.64 8.27
C ILE A 17 -8.75 -7.62 8.15
N ILE A 18 -9.26 -7.22 6.99
CA ILE A 18 -10.72 -7.06 6.76
C ILE A 18 -11.32 -8.22 5.95
N ARG A 19 -10.47 -9.00 5.28
CA ARG A 19 -10.82 -10.25 4.61
C ARG A 19 -9.59 -11.15 4.59
N GLU A 20 -9.79 -12.43 4.88
CA GLU A 20 -8.77 -13.46 4.73
C GLU A 20 -9.44 -14.76 4.29
N ASP A 21 -9.05 -15.22 3.11
CA ASP A 21 -9.48 -16.50 2.55
C ASP A 21 -8.26 -17.43 2.44
N GLU A 22 -8.43 -18.63 1.88
CA GLU A 22 -7.32 -19.59 1.71
C GLU A 22 -6.17 -19.03 0.88
N ASN A 23 -6.46 -18.19 -0.10
CA ASN A 23 -5.48 -17.68 -1.07
C ASN A 23 -5.21 -16.18 -0.95
N ASP A 24 -6.19 -15.38 -0.50
CA ASP A 24 -6.13 -13.92 -0.56
C ASP A 24 -6.28 -13.29 0.82
N MET A 25 -5.72 -12.09 0.98
CA MET A 25 -5.84 -11.29 2.19
C MET A 25 -5.93 -9.80 1.86
N ASP A 26 -6.88 -9.11 2.51
CA ASP A 26 -7.06 -7.67 2.41
C ASP A 26 -6.65 -7.00 3.73
N ILE A 27 -5.63 -6.15 3.66
CA ILE A 27 -5.10 -5.38 4.79
C ILE A 27 -5.55 -3.93 4.62
N PHE A 28 -6.38 -3.44 5.54
CA PHE A 28 -6.83 -2.06 5.60
C PHE A 28 -5.91 -1.23 6.48
N LEU A 29 -5.43 -0.10 5.96
CA LEU A 29 -4.66 0.90 6.69
C LEU A 29 -5.43 2.22 6.72
N ASP A 30 -5.73 2.70 7.93
CA ASP A 30 -6.35 4.00 8.13
C ASP A 30 -5.28 5.10 8.12
N ILE A 31 -5.37 6.04 7.17
CA ILE A 31 -4.43 7.16 7.06
C ILE A 31 -5.09 8.54 7.23
N ASN A 32 -6.36 8.58 7.61
CA ASN A 32 -7.13 9.76 7.98
C ASN A 32 -7.05 10.98 7.02
N TYR A 33 -7.53 10.82 5.78
CA TYR A 33 -7.68 11.89 4.78
C TYR A 33 -6.38 12.63 4.41
N ARG A 34 -5.28 11.89 4.31
CA ARG A 34 -3.96 12.46 4.02
C ARG A 34 -3.57 12.29 2.57
N SER A 35 -2.66 13.14 2.11
CA SER A 35 -2.05 12.98 0.79
C SER A 35 -1.06 11.83 0.81
N VAL A 36 -1.11 10.95 -0.17
CA VAL A 36 -0.18 9.82 -0.32
C VAL A 36 0.76 10.11 -1.48
N ASP A 37 2.05 10.20 -1.18
CA ASP A 37 3.11 10.23 -2.18
C ASP A 37 3.57 8.78 -2.42
N VAL A 38 3.22 8.22 -3.58
CA VAL A 38 3.76 6.95 -4.03
C VAL A 38 5.04 7.22 -4.79
N ASN A 39 6.16 6.67 -4.30
CA ASN A 39 7.42 6.76 -4.99
C ASN A 39 7.36 6.01 -6.32
N ALA A 40 7.77 6.70 -7.38
CA ALA A 40 7.80 6.20 -8.73
C ALA A 40 9.12 6.56 -9.42
N SER A 41 10.21 6.72 -8.65
CA SER A 41 11.53 7.10 -9.18
C SER A 41 12.14 6.04 -10.10
N ASP A 42 11.68 4.80 -9.97
CA ASP A 42 12.00 3.65 -10.82
C ASP A 42 11.07 3.51 -12.04
N SER A 43 10.09 4.42 -12.19
CA SER A 43 9.20 4.48 -13.34
C SER A 43 9.87 5.12 -14.55
N LYS A 44 9.56 4.62 -15.75
CA LYS A 44 9.86 5.32 -17.01
C LYS A 44 8.82 6.38 -17.37
N MET A 45 7.66 6.36 -16.72
CA MET A 45 6.53 7.25 -17.02
C MET A 45 6.49 8.47 -16.09
N PHE A 46 6.85 8.28 -14.81
CA PHE A 46 6.82 9.33 -13.80
C PHE A 46 8.24 9.75 -13.42
N HIS A 47 8.42 11.02 -13.06
CA HIS A 47 9.76 11.54 -12.75
C HIS A 47 10.26 11.11 -11.35
N SER A 48 9.40 11.20 -10.33
CA SER A 48 9.79 10.93 -8.94
C SER A 48 8.66 10.31 -8.12
N ARG A 49 7.43 10.81 -8.27
CA ARG A 49 6.27 10.33 -7.52
C ARG A 49 4.96 10.52 -8.28
N ILE A 50 3.95 9.77 -7.83
CA ILE A 50 2.53 10.06 -8.06
C ILE A 50 1.93 10.45 -6.72
N GLN A 51 1.11 11.50 -6.69
CA GLN A 51 0.45 11.95 -5.47
C GLN A 51 -1.06 11.73 -5.56
N PHE A 52 -1.63 11.10 -4.52
CA PHE A 52 -3.07 10.94 -4.35
C PHE A 52 -3.54 11.83 -3.18
N PRO A 53 -4.26 12.93 -3.44
CA PRO A 53 -4.70 13.84 -2.40
C PRO A 53 -5.97 13.32 -1.69
N PHE A 54 -6.09 13.61 -0.39
CA PHE A 54 -7.25 13.27 0.45
C PHE A 54 -7.64 11.77 0.39
N VAL A 55 -6.69 10.89 0.68
CA VAL A 55 -6.92 9.45 0.82
C VAL A 55 -7.36 9.16 2.25
N ARG A 56 -8.55 8.57 2.42
CA ARG A 56 -9.06 8.16 3.73
C ARG A 56 -8.28 6.98 4.28
N ALA A 57 -8.08 5.98 3.43
CA ALA A 57 -7.51 4.69 3.78
C ALA A 57 -6.90 4.02 2.54
N ILE A 58 -6.02 3.05 2.80
CA ILE A 58 -5.35 2.22 1.79
C ILE A 58 -5.72 0.77 2.06
N ILE A 59 -6.07 0.02 1.02
CA ILE A 59 -6.16 -1.44 1.12
C ILE A 59 -5.05 -2.07 0.30
N LEU A 60 -4.31 -2.96 0.95
CA LEU A 60 -3.37 -3.86 0.29
C LEU A 60 -4.05 -5.21 0.14
N ARG A 61 -4.40 -5.58 -1.10
CA ARG A 61 -4.89 -6.90 -1.45
C ARG A 61 -3.72 -7.74 -1.94
N ILE A 62 -3.39 -8.78 -1.19
CA ILE A 62 -2.31 -9.70 -1.51
C ILE A 62 -2.84 -11.10 -1.81
N THR A 63 -2.09 -11.83 -2.64
CA THR A 63 -2.19 -13.28 -2.76
C THR A 63 -1.13 -13.91 -1.85
N LYS A 64 -1.45 -14.99 -1.14
CA LYS A 64 -0.53 -15.65 -0.21
C LYS A 64 0.66 -16.31 -0.93
N GLU A 65 0.50 -16.70 -2.19
CA GLU A 65 1.54 -17.38 -2.98
C GLU A 65 2.31 -16.47 -3.96
N GLY A 66 1.85 -15.25 -4.22
CA GLY A 66 2.45 -14.32 -5.18
C GLY A 66 3.30 -13.20 -4.58
N TYR A 67 3.83 -12.38 -5.48
CA TYR A 67 4.57 -11.14 -5.15
C TYR A 67 3.91 -9.90 -5.77
N VAL A 68 2.70 -10.03 -6.30
CA VAL A 68 1.93 -8.90 -6.84
C VAL A 68 0.78 -8.63 -5.88
N MET A 69 0.63 -7.36 -5.50
CA MET A 69 -0.51 -6.87 -4.73
C MET A 69 -1.28 -5.83 -5.53
N THR A 70 -2.57 -5.73 -5.28
CA THR A 70 -3.38 -4.58 -5.69
C THR A 70 -3.46 -3.59 -4.53
N VAL A 71 -3.15 -2.34 -4.79
CA VAL A 71 -3.30 -1.24 -3.84
C VAL A 71 -4.54 -0.46 -4.22
N HIS A 72 -5.47 -0.32 -3.27
CA HIS A 72 -6.69 0.48 -3.42
C HIS A 72 -6.57 1.75 -2.58
N MET A 73 -6.72 2.91 -3.22
CA MET A 73 -6.81 4.21 -2.54
C MET A 73 -8.28 4.57 -2.35
N LEU A 74 -8.72 4.76 -1.10
CA LEU A 74 -10.12 5.00 -0.79
C LEU A 74 -10.40 6.48 -0.48
N ARG A 75 -11.56 6.97 -0.94
CA ARG A 75 -12.10 8.29 -0.54
C ARG A 75 -12.79 8.25 0.82
N ASP A 76 -13.33 7.10 1.19
CA ASP A 76 -14.04 6.85 2.44
C ASP A 76 -13.67 5.46 3.00
N ILE A 77 -14.27 5.03 4.09
CA ILE A 77 -14.02 3.71 4.72
C ILE A 77 -14.65 2.58 3.90
N ASP A 78 -15.65 2.89 3.06
CA ASP A 78 -16.30 1.91 2.20
C ASP A 78 -15.34 1.41 1.09
N LEU A 79 -15.27 0.09 0.91
CA LEU A 79 -14.51 -0.58 -0.16
C LEU A 79 -14.88 -0.06 -1.55
N LEU A 80 -16.15 0.25 -1.79
CA LEU A 80 -16.62 0.78 -3.08
C LEU A 80 -16.17 2.23 -3.33
N SER A 81 -15.58 2.90 -2.33
CA SER A 81 -15.05 4.26 -2.45
C SER A 81 -13.64 4.33 -3.05
N ALA A 82 -13.12 3.21 -3.56
CA ALA A 82 -11.83 3.17 -4.24
C ALA A 82 -11.84 4.07 -5.49
N PHE A 83 -10.95 5.07 -5.52
CA PHE A 83 -10.87 6.01 -6.64
C PHE A 83 -9.60 5.84 -7.48
N ALA A 84 -8.62 5.09 -6.97
CA ALA A 84 -7.45 4.67 -7.72
C ALA A 84 -7.05 3.27 -7.28
N ASN A 85 -6.73 2.41 -8.25
CA ASN A 85 -6.25 1.06 -8.04
C ASN A 85 -5.03 0.84 -8.93
N PHE A 86 -3.98 0.23 -8.38
CA PHE A 86 -2.80 -0.11 -9.15
C PHE A 86 -2.12 -1.34 -8.55
N GLU A 87 -1.31 -2.01 -9.35
CA GLU A 87 -0.59 -3.21 -8.93
C GLU A 87 0.88 -2.89 -8.65
N ILE A 88 1.43 -3.54 -7.63
CA ILE A 88 2.84 -3.47 -7.29
C ILE A 88 3.41 -4.88 -7.19
N ASP A 89 4.49 -5.13 -7.92
CA ASP A 89 5.39 -6.24 -7.66
C ASP A 89 6.30 -5.89 -6.48
N TYR A 90 6.14 -6.60 -5.37
CA TYR A 90 6.93 -6.44 -4.13
C TYR A 90 7.97 -7.56 -3.94
N SER A 91 8.32 -8.29 -5.01
CA SER A 91 9.42 -9.26 -4.99
C SER A 91 10.69 -8.63 -4.41
N HIS A 92 11.36 -9.33 -3.49
CA HIS A 92 12.59 -8.87 -2.84
C HIS A 92 12.49 -7.43 -2.30
N SER A 93 11.34 -7.07 -1.75
CA SER A 93 11.09 -5.70 -1.29
C SER A 93 10.42 -5.69 0.08
N VAL A 94 10.53 -4.54 0.75
CA VAL A 94 9.70 -4.15 1.87
C VAL A 94 8.78 -3.03 1.40
N ILE A 95 7.48 -3.19 1.64
CA ILE A 95 6.52 -2.10 1.43
C ILE A 95 6.53 -1.23 2.67
N SER A 96 6.83 0.05 2.49
CA SER A 96 6.93 1.04 3.56
C SER A 96 5.83 2.09 3.41
N ILE A 97 4.98 2.23 4.42
CA ILE A 97 3.88 3.20 4.45
C ILE A 97 4.02 4.04 5.71
N LYS A 98 4.70 5.19 5.58
CA LYS A 98 5.19 5.98 6.71
C LYS A 98 4.54 7.34 6.80
N ASN A 99 4.42 7.81 8.04
CA ASN A 99 3.95 9.15 8.32
C ASN A 99 5.07 10.17 8.07
N ASP A 100 4.83 11.16 7.20
CA ASP A 100 5.73 12.29 6.98
C ASP A 100 4.95 13.61 7.13
N TYR A 101 4.82 14.06 8.37
CA TYR A 101 4.16 15.31 8.81
C TYR A 101 2.74 15.54 8.28
N GLU A 102 2.58 16.06 7.07
CA GLU A 102 1.29 16.38 6.45
C GLU A 102 0.86 15.33 5.41
N LYS A 103 1.71 14.35 5.13
CA LYS A 103 1.50 13.35 4.09
C LYS A 103 1.95 11.96 4.51
N VAL A 104 1.63 10.99 3.66
CA VAL A 104 2.05 9.60 3.77
C VAL A 104 3.04 9.32 2.65
N ILE A 105 4.18 8.72 2.99
CA ILE A 105 5.11 8.19 1.99
C ILE A 105 4.82 6.71 1.80
N PHE A 106 4.56 6.33 0.56
CA PHE A 106 4.43 4.94 0.14
C PHE A 106 5.64 4.59 -0.72
N ASP A 107 6.51 3.75 -0.18
CA ASP A 107 7.74 3.29 -0.83
C ASP A 107 7.75 1.78 -1.02
N ARG A 108 8.36 1.35 -2.12
CA ARG A 108 8.85 -0.02 -2.30
C ARG A 108 10.37 0.00 -2.17
N ILE A 109 10.87 -0.53 -1.06
CA ILE A 109 12.31 -0.54 -0.76
C ILE A 109 12.86 -1.92 -1.15
N PHE A 110 13.75 -1.97 -2.14
CA PHE A 110 14.43 -3.20 -2.50
C PHE A 110 15.29 -3.69 -1.35
N ASP A 111 15.12 -4.96 -0.98
CA ASP A 111 15.84 -5.61 0.09
C ASP A 111 16.15 -7.05 -0.34
N PRO A 112 17.41 -7.32 -0.78
CA PRO A 112 17.83 -8.55 -1.44
C PRO A 112 17.98 -9.78 -0.52
N LEU A 113 17.57 -9.67 0.75
CA LEU A 113 17.58 -10.80 1.70
C LEU A 113 16.82 -12.03 1.20
#